data_AF-A0A6J0N9F8-F1
#
_entry.id   AF-A0A6J0N9F8-F1
#
_cell.length_a   1.000
_cell.length_b   1.000
_cell.length_c   1.000
_cell.angle_alpha   90.00
_cell.angle_beta   90.00
_cell.angle_gamma   90.00
#
_symmetry.space_group_name_H-M   'P 1'
#
loop_
_entity.id
_entity.type
_entity.pdbx_description
1 polymer ?
#
loop_
_entity_poly.entity_id
_entity_poly.type
_entity_poly.pdbx_seq_one_letter_code
_entity_poly.pdbx_strand_id
1 'polypeptide(L)'
;MKNCERIANLALAGLTLAPLVVRVNPNLNVVLTACLTVFVGCFRSVKDSPPTETMSKEHAMRFPLVGSAMLLSLFLLFKFLSKDLVNAVLTAYFFVLGTVALSATLLPAISRFLPNLWNDVVTVWTFPYFKSLEVEFTKSQVVAGIPGFFFCAWYAWKKHWLANNILGLSFCIQGIEMLSLGSFKTGGILLVGLFFYDIFWVFFTPVMVSVAKSFDAPIKLLFPTGDALRPYSMLGLGDIVIPGIFVALALRFDVSRRSKPQYFTSAFVGYVAGVVLTIVVMNWFQAAQPALLYIVPAVIGFLASHCIWNGDIKPLMAFDESKSTEGEVDKAHEE
;
A
#
# COMPACT_ATOMS: atom_id res chain seq x y z
N MET A 1 -20.29 -6.15 0.75
CA MET A 1 -18.84 -5.88 0.62
C MET A 1 -18.19 -6.67 -0.51
N LYS A 2 -18.27 -8.01 -0.51
CA LYS A 2 -17.61 -8.89 -1.51
C LYS A 2 -17.92 -8.57 -3.00
N ASN A 3 -19.14 -8.14 -3.34
CA ASN A 3 -19.48 -7.77 -4.73
C ASN A 3 -18.82 -6.45 -5.18
N CYS A 4 -18.76 -5.45 -4.29
CA CYS A 4 -18.11 -4.17 -4.60
C CYS A 4 -16.60 -4.34 -4.78
N GLU A 5 -15.96 -5.16 -3.93
CA GLU A 5 -14.55 -5.51 -4.05
C GLU A 5 -14.25 -6.18 -5.40
N ARG A 6 -15.09 -7.11 -5.85
CA ARG A 6 -14.93 -7.78 -7.15
C ARG A 6 -15.02 -6.81 -8.32
N ILE A 7 -16.00 -5.92 -8.31
CA ILE A 7 -16.15 -4.90 -9.35
C ILE A 7 -14.93 -3.97 -9.36
N ALA A 8 -14.45 -3.56 -8.18
CA ALA A 8 -13.26 -2.73 -8.06
C ALA A 8 -11.99 -3.44 -8.56
N ASN A 9 -11.81 -4.73 -8.25
CA ASN A 9 -10.71 -5.53 -8.78
C ASN A 9 -10.75 -5.68 -10.31
N LEU A 10 -11.95 -5.91 -10.88
CA LEU A 10 -12.13 -5.98 -12.33
C LEU A 10 -11.86 -4.62 -12.99
N ALA A 11 -12.32 -3.52 -12.38
CA ALA A 11 -12.05 -2.18 -12.84
C ALA A 11 -10.54 -1.85 -12.79
N LEU A 12 -9.85 -2.24 -11.72
CA LEU A 12 -8.41 -2.05 -11.56
C LEU A 12 -7.63 -2.85 -12.63
N ALA A 13 -8.01 -4.11 -12.88
CA ALA A 13 -7.42 -4.91 -13.93
C ALA A 13 -7.65 -4.30 -15.32
N GLY A 14 -8.87 -3.86 -15.61
CA GLY A 14 -9.22 -3.19 -16.86
C GLY A 14 -8.42 -1.90 -17.06
N LEU A 15 -8.30 -1.07 -16.02
CA LEU A 15 -7.55 0.19 -16.07
C LEU A 15 -6.04 -0.02 -16.24
N THR A 16 -5.49 -1.08 -15.63
CA THR A 16 -4.07 -1.43 -15.76
C THR A 16 -3.74 -1.93 -17.17
N LEU A 17 -4.66 -2.64 -17.81
CA LEU A 17 -4.50 -3.16 -19.18
C LEU A 17 -4.87 -2.16 -20.26
N ALA A 18 -5.75 -1.19 -19.98
CA ALA A 18 -6.24 -0.23 -20.97
C ALA A 18 -5.14 0.53 -21.75
N PRO A 19 -4.02 0.98 -21.12
CA PRO A 19 -2.93 1.63 -21.83
C PRO A 19 -2.21 0.76 -22.87
N LEU A 20 -2.43 -0.55 -22.89
CA LEU A 20 -1.89 -1.44 -23.93
C LEU A 20 -2.66 -1.32 -25.26
N VAL A 21 -3.93 -0.94 -25.19
CA VAL A 21 -4.85 -0.95 -26.34
C VAL A 21 -5.25 0.47 -26.75
N VAL A 22 -5.40 1.37 -25.78
CA VAL A 22 -5.90 2.74 -26.00
C VAL A 22 -5.01 3.74 -25.29
N ARG A 23 -4.86 4.94 -25.88
CA ARG A 23 -4.20 6.07 -25.20
C ARG A 23 -5.11 6.59 -24.09
N VAL A 24 -4.81 6.22 -22.86
CA VAL A 24 -5.52 6.72 -21.67
C VAL A 24 -4.82 7.98 -21.17
N ASN A 25 -5.59 8.98 -20.74
CA ASN A 25 -5.02 10.16 -20.10
C ASN A 25 -4.23 9.75 -18.84
N PRO A 26 -2.92 10.03 -18.75
CA PRO A 26 -2.08 9.57 -17.64
C PRO A 26 -2.53 10.10 -16.29
N ASN A 27 -2.96 11.35 -16.22
CA ASN A 27 -3.42 11.97 -14.98
C ASN A 27 -4.68 11.27 -14.46
N LEU A 28 -5.63 10.99 -15.35
CA LEU A 28 -6.84 10.24 -14.99
C LEU A 28 -6.50 8.82 -14.55
N ASN A 29 -5.56 8.16 -15.25
CA ASN A 29 -5.15 6.80 -14.91
C ASN A 29 -4.50 6.73 -13.53
N VAL A 30 -3.64 7.69 -13.19
CA VAL A 30 -3.02 7.83 -11.87
C VAL A 30 -4.07 7.94 -10.78
N VAL A 31 -5.03 8.87 -10.90
CA VAL A 31 -6.09 9.08 -9.89
C VAL A 31 -6.92 7.80 -9.73
N LEU A 32 -7.45 7.27 -10.83
CA LEU A 32 -8.35 6.12 -10.79
C LEU A 32 -7.65 4.88 -10.25
N THR A 33 -6.41 4.61 -10.68
CA THR A 33 -5.62 3.49 -10.18
C THR A 33 -5.37 3.64 -8.69
N ALA A 34 -4.86 4.79 -8.23
CA ALA A 34 -4.58 5.02 -6.82
C ALA A 34 -5.83 4.89 -5.94
N CYS A 35 -6.97 5.43 -6.37
CA CYS A 35 -8.23 5.37 -5.62
C CYS A 35 -8.79 3.94 -5.58
N LEU A 36 -8.78 3.22 -6.70
CA LEU A 36 -9.24 1.83 -6.74
C LEU A 36 -8.35 0.91 -5.90
N THR A 37 -7.03 1.12 -5.91
CA THR A 37 -6.09 0.35 -5.09
C THR A 37 -6.34 0.56 -3.60
N VAL A 38 -6.50 1.81 -3.14
CA VAL A 38 -6.84 2.09 -1.74
C VAL A 38 -8.19 1.48 -1.38
N PHE A 39 -9.20 1.63 -2.25
CA PHE A 39 -10.52 1.06 -2.02
C PHE A 39 -10.45 -0.47 -1.84
N VAL A 40 -9.86 -1.19 -2.80
CA VAL A 40 -9.68 -2.65 -2.73
C VAL A 40 -8.91 -3.05 -1.47
N GLY A 41 -7.80 -2.37 -1.18
CA GLY A 41 -6.97 -2.62 -0.01
C GLY A 41 -7.76 -2.46 1.30
N CYS A 42 -8.54 -1.39 1.43
CA CYS A 42 -9.36 -1.15 2.62
C CYS A 42 -10.40 -2.25 2.82
N PHE A 43 -11.13 -2.64 1.77
CA PHE A 43 -12.15 -3.69 1.90
C PHE A 43 -11.55 -5.07 2.20
N ARG A 44 -10.34 -5.35 1.70
CA ARG A 44 -9.61 -6.59 2.03
C ARG A 44 -9.00 -6.59 3.43
N SER A 45 -8.69 -5.42 3.96
CA SER A 45 -8.10 -5.28 5.30
C SER A 45 -9.12 -5.56 6.42
N VAL A 46 -10.42 -5.58 6.12
CA VAL A 46 -11.49 -5.98 7.04
C VAL A 46 -11.58 -7.51 7.05
N LYS A 47 -10.93 -8.14 8.04
CA LYS A 47 -10.97 -9.59 8.27
C LYS A 47 -11.37 -9.86 9.72
N ASP A 48 -11.93 -11.05 9.95
CA ASP A 48 -12.31 -11.51 11.29
C ASP A 48 -11.07 -11.88 12.14
N SER A 49 -9.94 -12.15 11.49
CA SER A 49 -8.65 -12.43 12.15
C SER A 49 -7.91 -11.14 12.51
N PRO A 50 -7.20 -11.08 13.65
CA PRO A 50 -6.45 -9.90 14.06
C PRO A 50 -5.43 -9.47 12.99
N PRO A 51 -5.19 -8.15 12.84
CA PRO A 51 -4.14 -7.68 11.95
C PRO A 51 -2.79 -8.23 12.42
N THR A 52 -2.06 -8.84 11.49
CA THR A 52 -0.80 -9.55 11.76
C THR A 52 0.28 -8.62 12.31
N GLU A 53 0.27 -7.34 11.89
CA GLU A 53 1.20 -6.33 12.38
C GLU A 53 0.46 -5.03 12.74
N THR A 54 0.52 -4.66 14.03
CA THR A 54 0.05 -3.35 14.51
C THR A 54 1.24 -2.44 14.78
N MET A 55 1.19 -1.21 14.26
CA MET A 55 2.24 -0.22 14.49
C MET A 55 2.10 0.37 15.89
N SER A 56 3.14 0.21 16.71
CA SER A 56 3.29 0.96 17.96
C SER A 56 3.56 2.45 17.68
N LYS A 57 3.18 3.30 18.64
CA LYS A 57 3.47 4.76 18.62
C LYS A 57 4.97 5.05 18.44
N GLU A 58 5.83 4.25 19.07
CA GLU A 58 7.28 4.42 18.96
C GLU A 58 7.78 4.14 17.54
N HIS A 59 7.25 3.10 16.89
CA HIS A 59 7.58 2.79 15.50
C HIS A 59 7.07 3.87 14.54
N ALA A 60 5.85 4.38 14.76
CA ALA A 60 5.30 5.48 13.95
C ALA A 60 6.15 6.76 14.03
N MET A 61 6.62 7.15 15.22
CA MET A 61 7.49 8.32 15.39
C MET A 61 8.87 8.15 14.73
N ARG A 62 9.42 6.93 14.75
CA ARG A 62 10.71 6.63 14.13
C ARG A 62 10.62 6.46 12.61
N PHE A 63 9.43 6.22 12.08
CA PHE A 63 9.24 5.90 10.66
C PHE A 63 9.85 6.94 9.71
N PRO A 64 9.63 8.26 9.87
CA PRO A 64 10.29 9.27 9.02
C PRO A 64 11.81 9.28 9.12
N LEU A 65 12.36 8.99 10.32
CA LEU A 65 13.81 8.95 10.56
C LEU A 65 14.44 7.72 9.92
N VAL A 66 13.82 6.55 10.07
CA VAL A 66 14.26 5.30 9.43
C VAL A 66 14.18 5.42 7.91
N GLY A 67 13.08 5.98 7.39
CA GLY A 67 12.94 6.28 5.97
C GLY A 67 14.03 7.21 5.45
N SER A 68 14.37 8.25 6.22
CA SER A 68 15.44 9.20 5.89
C SER A 68 16.81 8.51 5.83
N ALA A 69 17.12 7.67 6.82
CA ALA A 69 18.35 6.91 6.86
C ALA A 69 18.45 5.90 5.69
N MET A 70 17.35 5.21 5.38
CA MET A 70 17.28 4.26 4.25
C MET A 70 17.49 4.98 2.92
N LEU A 71 16.78 6.10 2.69
CA LEU A 71 16.86 6.88 1.46
C LEU A 71 18.26 7.46 1.25
N LEU A 72 18.87 8.01 2.31
CA LEU A 72 20.25 8.49 2.26
C LEU A 72 21.24 7.35 2.00
N SER A 73 21.07 6.21 2.67
CA SER A 73 21.94 5.04 2.46
C SER A 73 21.88 4.55 1.02
N LEU A 74 20.67 4.46 0.45
CA LEU A 74 20.47 4.06 -0.94
C LEU A 74 21.07 5.08 -1.92
N PHE A 75 20.98 6.37 -1.62
CA PHE A 75 21.65 7.40 -2.39
C PHE A 75 23.17 7.25 -2.36
N LEU A 76 23.76 6.98 -1.20
CA LEU A 76 25.19 6.73 -1.09
C LEU A 76 25.59 5.46 -1.84
N LEU A 77 24.78 4.40 -1.78
CA LEU A 77 25.01 3.19 -2.58
C LEU A 77 25.05 3.49 -4.08
N PHE A 78 24.08 4.23 -4.62
CA PHE A 78 24.11 4.62 -6.04
C PHE A 78 25.24 5.59 -6.39
N LYS A 79 25.78 6.32 -5.41
CA LYS A 79 26.92 7.22 -5.60
C LYS A 79 28.26 6.49 -5.63
N PHE A 80 28.41 5.42 -4.85
CA PHE A 80 29.68 4.71 -4.68
C PHE A 80 29.76 3.35 -5.41
N LEU A 81 28.63 2.70 -5.70
CA LEU A 81 28.57 1.42 -6.41
C LEU A 81 28.01 1.60 -7.82
N SER A 82 28.25 0.61 -8.69
CA SER A 82 27.65 0.59 -10.03
C SER A 82 26.12 0.43 -9.93
N LYS A 83 25.39 1.20 -10.74
CA LYS A 83 23.92 1.17 -10.78
C LYS A 83 23.38 -0.22 -11.07
N ASP A 84 24.07 -0.97 -11.93
CA ASP A 84 23.66 -2.31 -12.32
C ASP A 84 23.76 -3.30 -11.16
N LEU A 85 24.80 -3.20 -10.32
CA LEU A 85 24.95 -4.04 -9.14
C LEU A 85 23.84 -3.76 -8.12
N VAL A 86 23.60 -2.48 -7.83
CA VAL A 86 22.56 -2.06 -6.88
C VAL A 86 21.18 -2.50 -7.39
N ASN A 87 20.87 -2.24 -8.66
CA ASN A 87 19.60 -2.65 -9.27
C ASN A 87 19.46 -4.17 -9.38
N ALA A 88 20.53 -4.93 -9.58
CA ALA A 88 20.49 -6.40 -9.58
C ALA A 88 20.13 -6.95 -8.19
N VAL A 89 20.78 -6.45 -7.13
CA VAL A 89 20.48 -6.83 -5.75
C VAL A 89 19.04 -6.47 -5.38
N LEU A 90 18.59 -5.27 -5.74
CA LEU A 90 17.20 -4.84 -5.52
C LEU A 90 16.21 -5.70 -6.31
N THR A 91 16.51 -6.02 -7.57
CA THR A 91 15.65 -6.90 -8.38
C THR A 91 15.52 -8.28 -7.75
N ALA A 92 16.61 -8.85 -7.22
CA ALA A 92 16.57 -10.12 -6.50
C ALA A 92 15.72 -10.03 -5.22
N TYR A 93 15.84 -8.95 -4.46
CA TYR A 93 15.01 -8.70 -3.28
C TYR A 93 13.52 -8.58 -3.63
N PHE A 94 13.18 -7.75 -4.63
CA PHE A 94 11.81 -7.56 -5.09
C PHE A 94 11.24 -8.78 -5.82
N PHE A 95 12.08 -9.67 -6.33
CA PHE A 95 11.64 -10.94 -6.90
C PHE A 95 11.03 -11.85 -5.82
N VAL A 96 11.72 -11.98 -4.68
CA VAL A 96 11.25 -12.80 -3.55
C VAL A 96 9.99 -12.18 -2.95
N LEU A 97 10.05 -10.89 -2.59
CA LEU A 97 8.88 -10.19 -2.04
C LEU A 97 7.71 -10.17 -3.03
N GLY A 98 7.98 -9.94 -4.31
CA GLY A 98 6.97 -9.89 -5.36
C GLY A 98 6.27 -11.22 -5.54
N THR A 99 6.99 -12.33 -5.45
CA THR A 99 6.40 -13.67 -5.52
C THR A 99 5.42 -13.90 -4.36
N VAL A 100 5.79 -13.49 -3.14
CA VAL A 100 4.94 -13.61 -1.94
C VAL A 100 3.74 -12.67 -2.02
N ALA A 101 3.94 -11.39 -2.37
CA ALA A 101 2.87 -10.41 -2.43
C ALA A 101 1.87 -10.73 -3.55
N LEU A 102 2.35 -11.14 -4.72
CA LEU A 102 1.50 -11.50 -5.85
C LEU A 102 0.71 -12.78 -5.57
N SER A 103 1.33 -13.80 -4.96
CA SER A 103 0.63 -15.03 -4.57
C SER A 103 -0.45 -14.75 -3.54
N ALA A 104 -0.16 -13.95 -2.51
CA ALA A 104 -1.14 -13.52 -1.51
C ALA A 104 -2.29 -12.72 -2.13
N THR A 105 -1.99 -11.82 -3.07
CA THR A 105 -3.02 -11.01 -3.76
C THR A 105 -3.96 -11.89 -4.59
N LEU A 106 -3.42 -12.91 -5.27
CA LEU A 106 -4.15 -13.85 -6.13
C LEU A 106 -4.86 -14.96 -5.36
N LEU A 107 -4.44 -15.26 -4.13
CA LEU A 107 -4.93 -16.37 -3.33
C LEU A 107 -6.47 -16.40 -3.20
N PRO A 108 -7.18 -15.28 -2.92
CA PRO A 108 -8.65 -15.29 -2.84
C PRO A 108 -9.37 -15.61 -4.16
N ALA A 109 -8.70 -15.40 -5.30
CA ALA A 109 -9.23 -15.74 -6.62
C ALA A 109 -8.97 -17.22 -6.97
N ILE A 110 -7.79 -17.73 -6.62
CA ILE A 110 -7.36 -19.11 -6.89
C ILE A 110 -8.02 -20.10 -5.91
N SER A 111 -8.21 -19.72 -4.64
CA SER A 111 -8.78 -20.58 -3.61
C SER A 111 -10.19 -21.08 -3.95
N ARG A 112 -10.92 -20.37 -4.81
CA ARG A 112 -12.23 -20.80 -5.34
C ARG A 112 -12.15 -22.10 -6.16
N PHE A 113 -11.00 -22.37 -6.76
CA PHE A 113 -10.76 -23.54 -7.60
C PHE A 113 -9.95 -24.61 -6.87
N LEU A 114 -9.49 -24.35 -5.65
CA LEU A 114 -8.71 -25.28 -4.84
C LEU A 114 -9.62 -26.07 -3.88
N PRO A 115 -9.28 -27.33 -3.56
CA PRO A 115 -9.99 -28.08 -2.52
C PRO A 115 -9.86 -27.41 -1.14
N ASN A 116 -10.96 -27.27 -0.40
CA ASN A 116 -10.98 -26.61 0.92
C ASN A 116 -9.96 -27.20 1.92
N LEU A 117 -9.66 -28.50 1.83
CA LEU A 117 -8.71 -29.20 2.70
C LEU A 117 -7.26 -28.68 2.62
N TRP A 118 -6.91 -27.89 1.60
CA TRP A 118 -5.55 -27.39 1.44
C TRP A 118 -5.26 -26.12 2.25
N ASN A 119 -6.29 -25.48 2.81
CA ASN A 119 -6.15 -24.32 3.69
C ASN A 119 -5.86 -24.68 5.15
N ASP A 120 -6.21 -25.90 5.58
CA ASP A 120 -6.20 -26.29 6.99
C ASP A 120 -4.83 -26.83 7.47
N VAL A 121 -3.94 -27.18 6.55
CA VAL A 121 -2.61 -27.72 6.88
C VAL A 121 -1.55 -26.62 6.78
N VAL A 122 -1.38 -25.87 7.87
CA VAL A 122 -0.24 -24.96 8.05
C VAL A 122 1.00 -25.82 8.29
N THR A 123 1.96 -25.78 7.36
CA THR A 123 3.23 -26.49 7.51
C THR A 123 4.26 -25.47 7.97
N VAL A 124 4.70 -25.58 9.24
CA VAL A 124 5.75 -24.73 9.79
C VAL A 124 7.10 -25.28 9.35
N TRP A 125 7.88 -24.52 8.59
CA TRP A 125 9.24 -24.90 8.23
C TRP A 125 10.24 -24.11 9.06
N THR A 126 10.96 -24.82 9.93
CA THR A 126 12.01 -24.23 10.77
C THR A 126 13.36 -24.43 10.09
N PHE A 127 14.07 -23.35 9.78
CA PHE A 127 15.43 -23.44 9.24
C PHE A 127 16.41 -23.96 10.31
N PRO A 128 17.22 -25.01 10.03
CA PRO A 128 18.11 -25.59 11.04
C PRO A 128 19.18 -24.62 11.58
N TYR A 129 19.50 -23.55 10.85
CA TYR A 129 20.56 -22.60 11.19
C TYR A 129 20.06 -21.25 11.71
N PHE A 130 18.78 -20.89 11.47
CA PHE A 130 18.17 -19.64 11.90
C PHE A 130 16.89 -19.93 12.70
N LYS A 131 17.05 -20.20 14.00
CA LYS A 131 15.95 -20.56 14.92
C LYS A 131 14.86 -19.49 15.09
N SER A 132 15.03 -18.27 14.56
CA SER A 132 14.01 -17.19 14.63
C SER A 132 13.24 -16.97 13.33
N LEU A 133 13.49 -17.77 12.29
CA LEU A 133 12.77 -17.71 11.02
C LEU A 133 11.84 -18.93 10.94
N GLU A 134 10.71 -18.81 11.61
CA GLU A 134 9.57 -19.71 11.41
C GLU A 134 8.81 -19.20 10.19
N VAL A 135 8.82 -19.97 9.12
CA VAL A 135 8.03 -19.63 7.94
C VAL A 135 6.87 -20.59 7.85
N GLU A 136 5.68 -20.06 8.12
CA GLU A 136 4.42 -20.77 7.98
C GLU A 136 3.99 -20.75 6.53
N PHE A 137 3.86 -21.93 5.92
CA PHE A 137 3.35 -22.05 4.55
C PHE A 137 2.13 -22.95 4.51
N THR A 138 1.06 -22.45 3.90
CA THR A 138 -0.11 -23.24 3.55
C THR A 138 0.12 -23.89 2.18
N LYS A 139 -0.35 -25.13 1.96
CA LYS A 139 -0.25 -25.80 0.66
C LYS A 139 -0.87 -24.97 -0.48
N SER A 140 -1.94 -24.24 -0.19
CA SER A 140 -2.56 -23.27 -1.11
C SER A 140 -1.65 -22.11 -1.50
N GLN A 141 -0.79 -21.62 -0.60
CA GLN A 141 0.16 -20.53 -0.89
C GLN A 141 1.29 -21.01 -1.82
N VAL A 142 1.75 -22.25 -1.66
CA VAL A 142 2.76 -22.84 -2.57
C VAL A 142 2.23 -22.92 -3.99
N VAL A 143 0.99 -23.39 -4.15
CA VAL A 143 0.35 -23.51 -5.48
C VAL A 143 0.05 -22.14 -6.08
N ALA A 144 -0.40 -21.18 -5.29
CA ALA A 144 -0.56 -19.78 -5.72
C ALA A 144 0.79 -19.09 -6.02
N GLY A 145 1.89 -19.57 -5.44
CA GLY A 145 3.24 -19.06 -5.63
C GLY A 145 3.85 -19.41 -6.99
N ILE A 146 3.47 -20.55 -7.59
CA ILE A 146 3.97 -20.99 -8.91
C ILE A 146 3.73 -19.93 -10.00
N PRO A 147 2.50 -19.46 -10.27
CA PRO A 147 2.28 -18.41 -11.26
C PRO A 147 2.96 -17.09 -10.88
N GLY A 148 3.05 -16.78 -9.58
CA GLY A 148 3.74 -15.58 -9.09
C GLY A 148 5.24 -15.61 -9.39
N PHE A 149 5.89 -16.76 -9.24
CA PHE A 149 7.31 -16.96 -9.55
C PHE A 149 7.60 -16.76 -11.04
N PHE A 150 6.81 -17.39 -11.92
CA PHE A 150 6.98 -17.22 -13.37
C PHE A 150 6.73 -15.77 -13.81
N PHE A 151 5.77 -15.08 -13.19
CA PHE A 151 5.53 -13.67 -13.46
C PHE A 151 6.70 -12.78 -13.02
N CYS A 152 7.27 -13.03 -11.83
CA CYS A 152 8.45 -12.32 -11.35
C CYS A 152 9.70 -12.60 -12.21
N ALA A 153 9.83 -13.82 -12.76
CA ALA A 153 10.91 -14.18 -13.68
C ALA A 153 10.78 -13.43 -15.01
N TRP A 154 9.54 -13.31 -15.53
CA TRP A 154 9.26 -12.47 -16.69
C TRP A 154 9.57 -11.00 -16.43
N TYR A 155 9.21 -10.48 -15.25
CA TYR A 155 9.59 -9.13 -14.83
C TYR A 155 11.11 -8.94 -14.79
N ALA A 156 11.87 -9.85 -14.17
CA ALA A 156 13.32 -9.75 -14.07
C ALA A 156 14.02 -9.76 -15.45
N TRP A 157 13.46 -10.49 -16.43
CA TRP A 157 14.00 -10.53 -17.79
C TRP A 157 13.64 -9.28 -18.61
N LYS A 158 12.36 -8.87 -18.64
CA LYS A 158 11.86 -7.85 -19.57
C LYS A 158 11.74 -6.45 -18.95
N LYS A 159 11.64 -6.35 -17.62
CA LYS A 159 11.36 -5.12 -16.86
C LYS A 159 10.25 -4.28 -17.48
N HIS A 160 9.20 -4.97 -17.95
CA HIS A 160 8.11 -4.32 -18.64
C HIS A 160 7.29 -3.48 -17.64
N TRP A 161 6.87 -2.26 -18.03
CA TRP A 161 6.12 -1.35 -17.16
C TRP A 161 4.82 -1.96 -16.62
N LEU A 162 4.15 -2.81 -17.42
CA LEU A 162 2.95 -3.53 -16.99
C LEU A 162 3.25 -4.49 -15.82
N ALA A 163 4.35 -5.24 -15.93
CA ALA A 163 4.78 -6.18 -14.90
C ALA A 163 5.16 -5.45 -13.61
N ASN A 164 5.88 -4.33 -13.76
CA ASN A 164 6.20 -3.41 -12.68
C ASN A 164 4.93 -2.92 -11.96
N ASN A 165 3.91 -2.49 -12.71
CA ASN A 165 2.67 -1.98 -12.14
C ASN A 165 1.87 -3.07 -11.44
N ILE A 166 1.77 -4.27 -12.02
CA ILE A 166 1.07 -5.39 -11.38
C ILE A 166 1.74 -5.74 -10.04
N LEU A 167 3.07 -5.83 -10.00
CA LEU A 167 3.80 -6.06 -8.74
C LEU A 167 3.61 -4.91 -7.75
N GLY A 168 3.71 -3.66 -8.21
CA GLY A 168 3.48 -2.48 -7.37
C GLY A 168 2.07 -2.45 -6.76
N LEU A 169 1.05 -2.75 -7.56
CA LEU A 169 -0.34 -2.85 -7.10
C LEU A 169 -0.52 -3.97 -6.08
N SER A 170 0.09 -5.13 -6.29
CA SER A 170 0.10 -6.22 -5.32
C SER A 170 0.76 -5.80 -4.01
N PHE A 171 1.89 -5.10 -4.04
CA PHE A 171 2.51 -4.54 -2.83
C PHE A 171 1.61 -3.53 -2.13
N CYS A 172 0.92 -2.67 -2.88
CA CYS A 172 -0.01 -1.71 -2.28
C CYS A 172 -1.19 -2.40 -1.59
N ILE A 173 -1.84 -3.34 -2.27
CA ILE A 173 -2.99 -4.07 -1.72
C ILE A 173 -2.55 -4.84 -0.48
N GLN A 174 -1.44 -5.60 -0.57
CA GLN A 174 -0.93 -6.38 0.55
C GLN A 174 -0.48 -5.49 1.72
N GLY A 175 0.14 -4.35 1.43
CA GLY A 175 0.55 -3.37 2.43
C GLY A 175 -0.64 -2.80 3.21
N ILE A 176 -1.72 -2.42 2.52
CA ILE A 176 -2.95 -1.93 3.16
C ILE A 176 -3.71 -3.04 3.89
N GLU A 177 -3.64 -4.28 3.38
CA GLU A 177 -4.31 -5.45 3.95
C GLU A 177 -3.66 -5.91 5.25
N MET A 178 -2.33 -5.98 5.31
CA MET A 178 -1.57 -6.52 6.45
C MET A 178 -1.24 -5.50 7.53
N LEU A 179 -0.86 -4.28 7.14
CA LEU A 179 -0.40 -3.28 8.10
C LEU A 179 -1.59 -2.63 8.78
N SER A 180 -1.50 -2.52 10.10
CA SER A 180 -2.44 -1.72 10.86
C SER A 180 -1.78 -0.66 11.73
N LEU A 181 -2.46 0.46 11.94
CA LEU A 181 -1.98 1.56 12.77
C LEU A 181 -2.37 1.41 14.25
N GLY A 182 -3.27 0.48 14.59
CA GLY A 182 -3.76 0.23 15.93
C GLY A 182 -4.72 1.31 16.43
N SER A 183 -4.34 2.59 16.33
CA SER A 183 -5.16 3.73 16.76
C SER A 183 -5.04 4.94 15.83
N PHE A 184 -6.07 5.80 15.84
CA PHE A 184 -6.06 7.05 15.06
C PHE A 184 -4.97 8.02 15.55
N LYS A 185 -4.56 7.94 16.82
CA LYS A 185 -3.47 8.75 17.37
C LYS A 185 -2.13 8.37 16.74
N THR A 186 -1.84 7.07 16.68
CA THR A 186 -0.63 6.57 16.01
C THR A 186 -0.64 6.93 14.54
N GLY A 187 -1.79 6.75 13.87
CA GLY A 187 -1.97 7.15 12.47
C GLY A 187 -1.72 8.64 12.22
N GLY A 188 -2.28 9.51 13.06
CA GLY A 188 -2.04 10.95 12.97
C GLY A 188 -0.57 11.33 13.16
N ILE A 189 0.12 10.71 14.11
CA ILE A 189 1.56 10.93 14.33
C ILE A 189 2.37 10.51 13.10
N LEU A 190 2.08 9.32 12.54
CA LEU A 190 2.76 8.81 11.34
C LEU A 190 2.56 9.76 10.16
N LEU A 191 1.32 10.15 9.87
CA LEU A 191 0.98 10.99 8.72
C LEU A 191 1.57 12.40 8.85
N VAL A 192 1.52 13.01 10.04
CA VAL A 192 2.14 14.32 10.27
C VAL A 192 3.67 14.23 10.17
N GLY A 193 4.29 13.16 10.69
CA GLY A 193 5.72 12.93 10.52
C GLY A 193 6.11 12.79 9.05
N LEU A 194 5.32 12.06 8.27
CA LEU A 194 5.56 11.84 6.84
C LEU A 194 5.25 13.08 5.98
N PHE A 195 4.33 13.94 6.42
CA PHE A 195 4.09 15.25 5.81
C PHE A 195 5.37 16.10 5.81
N PHE A 196 6.04 16.24 6.96
CA PHE A 196 7.29 17.00 7.04
C PHE A 196 8.45 16.31 6.31
N TYR A 197 8.51 14.99 6.39
CA TYR A 197 9.49 14.18 5.66
C TYR A 197 9.45 14.43 4.15
N ASP A 198 8.25 14.37 3.55
CA ASP A 198 8.08 14.50 2.11
C ASP A 198 8.45 15.92 1.64
N ILE A 199 8.04 16.95 2.38
CA ILE A 199 8.43 18.34 2.12
C ILE A 199 9.96 18.50 2.17
N PHE A 200 10.60 17.96 3.21
CA PHE A 200 12.06 18.07 3.38
C PHE A 200 12.80 17.40 2.21
N TRP A 201 12.48 16.13 1.92
CA TRP A 201 13.23 15.35 0.92
C TRP A 201 12.92 15.73 -0.53
N VAL A 202 11.72 16.24 -0.83
CA VAL A 202 11.35 16.68 -2.19
C VAL A 202 11.85 18.09 -2.49
N PHE A 203 11.65 19.06 -1.59
CA PHE A 203 11.97 20.46 -1.89
C PHE A 203 13.39 20.88 -1.50
N PHE A 204 13.91 20.38 -0.38
CA PHE A 204 15.18 20.88 0.17
C PHE A 204 16.41 20.06 -0.24
N THR A 205 16.23 18.86 -0.79
CA THR A 205 17.35 17.98 -1.15
C THR A 205 17.21 17.37 -2.55
N PRO A 206 18.32 17.16 -3.29
CA PRO A 206 18.28 16.48 -4.60
C PRO A 206 18.20 14.94 -4.49
N VAL A 207 18.21 14.41 -3.27
CA VAL A 207 18.44 12.98 -3.00
C VAL A 207 17.26 12.14 -3.48
N MET A 208 16.02 12.55 -3.16
CA MET A 208 14.83 11.81 -3.55
C MET A 208 14.69 11.69 -5.07
N VAL A 209 14.95 12.77 -5.80
CA VAL A 209 14.89 12.77 -7.27
C VAL A 209 16.01 11.91 -7.88
N SER A 210 17.22 11.97 -7.30
CA SER A 210 18.36 11.17 -7.76
C SER A 210 18.12 9.67 -7.58
N VAL A 211 17.60 9.27 -6.42
CA VAL A 211 17.22 7.88 -6.13
C VAL A 211 16.08 7.44 -7.06
N ALA A 212 15.01 8.24 -7.19
CA ALA A 212 13.88 7.91 -8.04
C ALA A 212 14.22 7.70 -9.52
N LYS A 213 15.27 8.38 -10.03
CA LYS A 213 15.78 8.22 -11.40
C LYS A 213 16.76 7.05 -11.56
N SER A 214 17.51 6.70 -10.52
CA SER A 214 18.54 5.64 -10.59
C SER A 214 17.98 4.26 -10.24
N PHE A 215 16.85 4.24 -9.55
CA PHE A 215 16.19 3.05 -9.05
C PHE A 215 15.25 2.44 -10.10
N ASP A 216 15.50 1.18 -10.45
CA ASP A 216 14.76 0.42 -11.47
C ASP A 216 14.16 -0.88 -10.90
N ALA A 217 13.20 -0.72 -9.99
CA ALA A 217 12.44 -1.80 -9.37
C ALA A 217 10.99 -1.35 -9.02
N PRO A 218 10.08 -2.26 -8.66
CA PRO A 218 8.64 -1.99 -8.48
C PRO A 218 8.33 -1.26 -7.16
N ILE A 219 8.87 -0.04 -7.02
CA ILE A 219 8.61 0.90 -5.91
C ILE A 219 7.70 2.07 -6.37
N LYS A 220 7.39 2.13 -7.65
CA LYS A 220 6.55 3.18 -8.26
C LYS A 220 5.69 2.58 -9.36
N LEU A 221 4.51 3.15 -9.57
CA LEU A 221 3.67 2.87 -10.73
C LEU A 221 4.10 3.77 -11.89
N LEU A 222 4.14 3.20 -13.10
CA LEU A 222 4.57 3.84 -14.33
C LEU A 222 3.40 3.94 -15.31
N PHE A 223 3.03 5.15 -15.72
CA PHE A 223 1.92 5.39 -16.64
C PHE A 223 2.44 6.01 -17.95
N PRO A 224 2.28 5.34 -19.11
CA PRO A 224 2.80 5.85 -20.37
C PRO A 224 2.09 7.14 -20.78
N THR A 225 2.87 8.19 -21.09
CA THR A 225 2.35 9.57 -21.29
C THR A 225 2.27 9.97 -22.77
N GLY A 226 2.77 9.15 -23.69
CA GLY A 226 2.75 9.43 -25.13
C GLY A 226 3.69 10.54 -25.59
N ASP A 227 4.37 11.21 -24.65
CA ASP A 227 5.43 12.19 -24.88
C ASP A 227 6.81 11.50 -24.87
N ALA A 228 7.68 11.86 -25.81
CA ALA A 228 9.03 11.29 -25.92
C ALA A 228 10.00 11.83 -24.84
N LEU A 229 9.78 13.04 -24.32
CA LEU A 229 10.65 13.66 -23.31
C LEU A 229 10.34 13.17 -21.89
N ARG A 230 9.08 12.84 -21.62
CA ARG A 230 8.60 12.28 -20.34
C ARG A 230 7.74 11.06 -20.63
N PRO A 231 8.36 9.91 -20.96
CA PRO A 231 7.62 8.73 -21.41
C PRO A 231 6.67 8.17 -20.36
N TYR A 232 6.97 8.39 -19.07
CA TYR A 232 6.18 7.89 -17.96
C TYR A 232 5.84 8.99 -16.94
N SER A 233 4.58 9.02 -16.54
CA SER A 233 4.15 9.62 -15.28
C SER A 233 4.35 8.59 -14.16
N MET A 234 4.82 9.06 -13.00
CA MET A 234 5.22 8.19 -11.89
C MET A 234 4.42 8.50 -10.64
N LEU A 235 3.97 7.45 -9.95
CA LEU A 235 3.33 7.57 -8.63
C LEU A 235 4.06 6.66 -7.64
N GLY A 236 4.45 7.20 -6.48
CA GLY A 236 5.10 6.43 -5.43
C GLY A 236 4.12 5.48 -4.74
N LEU A 237 4.53 4.23 -4.46
CA LEU A 237 3.67 3.31 -3.73
C LEU A 237 3.39 3.79 -2.29
N GLY A 238 4.34 4.51 -1.68
CA GLY A 238 4.17 5.11 -0.36
C GLY A 238 3.01 6.10 -0.27
N ASP A 239 2.76 6.85 -1.36
CA ASP A 239 1.67 7.84 -1.43
C ASP A 239 0.28 7.18 -1.50
N ILE A 240 0.23 5.90 -1.86
CA ILE A 240 -0.98 5.07 -1.88
C ILE A 240 -1.13 4.33 -0.55
N VAL A 241 -0.07 3.64 -0.11
CA VAL A 241 -0.15 2.74 1.05
C VAL A 241 -0.30 3.52 2.35
N ILE A 242 0.50 4.57 2.58
CA ILE A 242 0.52 5.26 3.87
C ILE A 242 -0.81 5.98 4.16
N PRO A 243 -1.41 6.76 3.24
CA PRO A 243 -2.75 7.28 3.46
C PRO A 243 -3.79 6.15 3.45
N GLY A 244 -3.59 5.13 2.62
CA GLY A 244 -4.48 3.98 2.50
C GLY A 244 -4.67 3.19 3.80
N ILE A 245 -3.61 2.96 4.58
CA ILE A 245 -3.71 2.29 5.89
C ILE A 245 -4.52 3.13 6.90
N PHE A 246 -4.46 4.46 6.80
CA PHE A 246 -5.28 5.34 7.65
C PHE A 246 -6.75 5.34 7.23
N VAL A 247 -7.03 5.32 5.92
CA VAL A 247 -8.40 5.16 5.39
C VAL A 247 -8.97 3.78 5.76
N ALA A 248 -8.12 2.73 5.74
CA ALA A 248 -8.50 1.39 6.18
C ALA A 248 -8.86 1.34 7.66
N LEU A 249 -8.12 2.05 8.52
CA LEU A 249 -8.45 2.20 9.94
C LEU A 249 -9.84 2.87 10.13
N ALA A 250 -10.18 3.87 9.31
CA ALA A 250 -11.51 4.49 9.32
C ALA A 250 -12.63 3.50 8.95
N LEU A 251 -12.38 2.60 7.98
CA LEU A 251 -13.32 1.54 7.63
C LEU A 251 -13.50 0.53 8.75
N ARG A 252 -12.41 0.11 9.40
CA ARG A 252 -12.47 -0.83 10.53
C ARG A 252 -13.21 -0.22 11.73
N PHE A 253 -13.08 1.09 11.95
CA PHE A 253 -13.87 1.82 12.95
C PHE A 253 -15.37 1.85 12.62
N ASP A 254 -15.74 2.05 11.34
CA ASP A 254 -17.15 1.97 10.93
C ASP A 254 -17.74 0.57 11.15
N VAL A 255 -16.96 -0.46 10.80
CA VAL A 255 -17.35 -1.87 10.93
C VAL A 255 -17.51 -2.26 12.40
N SER A 256 -16.61 -1.84 13.29
CA SER A 256 -16.70 -2.15 14.73
C SER A 256 -17.94 -1.53 15.39
N ARG A 257 -18.45 -0.41 14.86
CA ARG A 257 -19.72 0.21 15.30
C ARG A 257 -20.96 -0.40 14.64
N ARG A 258 -20.79 -1.41 13.77
CA ARG A 258 -21.86 -1.99 12.92
C ARG A 258 -22.64 -0.92 12.14
N SER A 259 -21.98 0.19 11.80
CA SER A 259 -22.59 1.31 11.09
C SER A 259 -22.33 1.24 9.59
N LYS A 260 -23.03 2.08 8.83
CA LYS A 260 -22.68 2.34 7.43
C LYS A 260 -21.28 2.99 7.39
N PRO A 261 -20.50 2.81 6.29
CA PRO A 261 -19.11 3.26 6.21
C PRO A 261 -18.99 4.78 6.04
N GLN A 262 -19.39 5.56 7.05
CA GLN A 262 -19.45 7.02 7.00
C GLN A 262 -18.06 7.64 7.20
N TYR A 263 -17.29 7.16 8.19
CA TYR A 263 -15.93 7.65 8.46
C TYR A 263 -14.97 7.26 7.34
N PHE A 264 -15.10 6.04 6.81
CA PHE A 264 -14.43 5.59 5.59
C PHE A 264 -14.75 6.49 4.41
N THR A 265 -16.03 6.77 4.15
CA THR A 265 -16.42 7.62 3.01
C THR A 265 -15.79 9.01 3.13
N SER A 266 -15.82 9.61 4.32
CA SER A 266 -15.18 10.91 4.56
C SER A 266 -13.67 10.87 4.31
N ALA A 267 -12.95 9.92 4.91
CA ALA A 267 -11.52 9.77 4.75
C ALA A 267 -11.12 9.46 3.29
N PHE A 268 -11.90 8.61 2.61
CA PHE A 268 -11.69 8.26 1.21
C PHE A 268 -11.93 9.44 0.26
N VAL A 269 -12.97 10.25 0.50
CA VAL A 269 -13.18 11.51 -0.24
C VAL A 269 -12.02 12.47 -0.01
N GLY A 270 -11.51 12.58 1.22
CA GLY A 270 -10.30 13.34 1.52
C GLY A 270 -9.08 12.84 0.74
N TYR A 271 -8.89 11.52 0.63
CA TYR A 271 -7.81 10.93 -0.17
C TYR A 271 -7.95 11.27 -1.65
N VAL A 272 -9.15 11.08 -2.23
CA VAL A 272 -9.44 11.42 -3.63
C VAL A 272 -9.16 12.91 -3.89
N ALA A 273 -9.66 13.80 -3.03
CA ALA A 273 -9.44 15.24 -3.14
C ALA A 273 -7.94 15.59 -3.06
N GLY A 274 -7.21 14.96 -2.14
CA GLY A 274 -5.76 15.10 -2.02
C GLY A 274 -5.01 14.71 -3.29
N VAL A 275 -5.27 13.52 -3.83
CA VAL A 275 -4.63 13.01 -5.06
C VAL A 275 -5.01 13.85 -6.30
N VAL A 276 -6.23 14.36 -6.38
CA VAL A 276 -6.60 15.29 -7.46
C VAL A 276 -5.84 16.61 -7.31
N LEU A 277 -5.74 17.14 -6.09
CA LEU A 277 -5.03 18.39 -5.82
C LEU A 277 -3.53 18.27 -6.13
N THR A 278 -2.88 17.15 -5.79
CA THR A 278 -1.46 16.93 -6.13
C THR A 278 -1.24 17.06 -7.63
N ILE A 279 -2.11 16.45 -8.45
CA ILE A 279 -2.01 16.47 -9.91
C ILE A 279 -2.29 17.87 -10.47
N VAL A 280 -3.31 18.57 -9.97
CA VAL A 280 -3.63 19.94 -10.39
C VAL A 280 -2.45 20.86 -10.15
N VAL A 281 -1.86 20.80 -8.95
CA VAL A 281 -0.69 21.61 -8.59
C VAL A 281 0.54 21.20 -9.42
N MET A 282 0.81 19.90 -9.57
CA MET A 282 1.91 19.42 -10.40
C MET A 282 1.80 19.91 -11.85
N ASN A 283 0.59 19.89 -12.42
CA ASN A 283 0.34 20.39 -13.77
C ASN A 283 0.49 21.92 -13.87
N TRP A 284 0.16 22.66 -12.81
CA TRP A 284 0.34 24.11 -12.80
C TRP A 284 1.81 24.52 -12.72
N PHE A 285 2.57 23.91 -11.81
CA PHE A 285 3.96 24.28 -11.55
C PHE A 285 4.98 23.54 -12.42
N GLN A 286 4.56 22.50 -13.17
CA GLN A 286 5.41 21.70 -14.06
C GLN A 286 6.67 21.11 -13.37
N ALA A 287 6.58 20.92 -12.05
CA ALA A 287 7.64 20.42 -11.19
C ALA A 287 7.12 19.29 -10.29
N ALA A 288 8.02 18.40 -9.86
CA ALA A 288 7.66 17.36 -8.90
C ALA A 288 7.22 17.99 -7.57
N GLN A 289 6.10 17.51 -7.05
CA GLN A 289 5.51 17.99 -5.80
C GLN A 289 5.48 16.85 -4.78
N PRO A 290 5.71 17.13 -3.49
CA PRO A 290 5.49 16.16 -2.43
C PRO A 290 4.00 15.81 -2.40
N ALA A 291 3.65 14.54 -2.61
CA ALA A 291 2.27 14.11 -2.69
C ALA A 291 1.58 14.17 -1.32
N LEU A 292 2.32 13.80 -0.26
CA LEU A 292 1.79 13.76 1.10
C LEU A 292 1.48 15.16 1.65
N LEU A 293 2.10 16.20 1.10
CA LEU A 293 1.78 17.61 1.39
C LEU A 293 0.28 17.91 1.20
N TYR A 294 -0.36 17.29 0.22
CA TYR A 294 -1.77 17.53 -0.11
C TYR A 294 -2.68 16.43 0.43
N ILE A 295 -2.22 15.17 0.36
CA ILE A 295 -3.04 14.02 0.77
C ILE A 295 -3.25 14.00 2.29
N VAL A 296 -2.21 14.23 3.09
CA VAL A 296 -2.30 14.18 4.56
C VAL A 296 -3.31 15.17 5.13
N PRO A 297 -3.22 16.49 4.85
CA PRO A 297 -4.19 17.43 5.39
C PRO A 297 -5.60 17.18 4.85
N ALA A 298 -5.76 16.70 3.61
CA ALA A 298 -7.07 16.36 3.07
C ALA A 298 -7.71 15.16 3.80
N VAL A 299 -6.98 14.05 3.97
CA VAL A 299 -7.51 12.84 4.63
C VAL A 299 -7.84 13.13 6.11
N ILE A 300 -6.90 13.73 6.85
CA ILE A 300 -7.11 14.06 8.27
C ILE A 300 -8.20 15.13 8.41
N GLY A 301 -8.19 16.15 7.57
CA GLY A 301 -9.13 17.28 7.63
C GLY A 301 -10.57 16.86 7.36
N PHE A 302 -10.82 16.05 6.32
CA PHE A 302 -12.15 15.54 6.02
C PHE A 302 -12.67 14.63 7.15
N LEU A 303 -11.83 13.71 7.63
CA LEU A 303 -12.21 12.84 8.74
C LEU A 303 -12.52 13.64 10.01
N ALA A 304 -11.64 14.58 10.38
CA ALA A 304 -11.83 15.44 11.55
C ALA A 304 -13.09 16.29 11.44
N SER A 305 -13.35 16.88 10.27
CA SER A 305 -14.56 17.68 10.02
C SER A 305 -15.83 16.85 10.22
N HIS A 306 -15.86 15.62 9.71
CA HIS A 306 -16.98 14.70 9.88
C HIS A 306 -17.15 14.26 11.35
N CYS A 307 -16.05 14.00 12.07
CA CYS A 307 -16.09 13.68 13.49
C CYS A 307 -16.60 14.84 14.36
N ILE A 308 -16.21 16.08 14.04
CA ILE A 308 -16.68 17.28 14.73
C ILE A 308 -18.18 17.47 14.48
N TRP A 309 -18.63 17.30 13.24
CA TRP A 309 -20.05 17.42 12.88
C TRP A 309 -20.93 16.42 13.62
N ASN A 310 -20.45 15.18 13.80
CA ASN A 310 -21.21 14.12 14.47
C ASN A 310 -20.98 14.06 15.99
N GLY A 311 -20.07 14.85 16.55
CA GLY A 311 -19.74 14.83 17.99
C GLY A 311 -18.96 13.59 18.47
N ASP A 312 -18.44 12.78 17.54
CA ASP A 312 -17.85 11.45 17.79
C ASP A 312 -16.33 11.48 18.05
N ILE A 313 -15.79 12.62 18.49
CA ILE A 313 -14.34 12.82 18.71
C ILE A 313 -13.80 11.86 19.77
N LYS A 314 -14.53 11.69 20.88
CA LYS A 314 -14.11 10.82 22.00
C LYS A 314 -14.06 9.33 21.57
N PRO A 315 -15.13 8.76 20.95
CA PRO A 315 -15.09 7.42 20.39
C PRO A 315 -13.92 7.20 19.42
N LEU A 316 -13.68 8.13 18.49
CA LEU A 316 -12.61 8.01 17.51
C LEU A 316 -11.23 7.99 18.18
N MET A 317 -10.99 8.88 19.13
CA MET A 317 -9.70 8.99 19.82
C MET A 317 -9.44 7.89 20.85
N ALA A 318 -10.51 7.20 21.28
CA ALA A 318 -10.45 6.04 22.16
C ALA A 318 -10.34 4.72 21.39
N PHE A 319 -10.58 4.72 20.07
CA PHE A 319 -10.51 3.52 19.26
C PHE A 319 -9.09 2.96 19.23
N ASP A 320 -9.00 1.68 19.58
CA ASP A 320 -7.79 0.88 19.61
C ASP A 320 -8.14 -0.53 19.15
N GLU A 321 -7.63 -0.92 17.98
CA GLU A 321 -7.90 -2.22 17.38
C GLU A 321 -7.39 -3.37 18.26
N SER A 322 -6.35 -3.15 19.06
CA SER A 322 -5.85 -4.19 19.98
C SER A 322 -6.88 -4.54 21.06
N LYS A 323 -7.60 -3.53 21.57
CA LYS A 323 -8.57 -3.68 22.67
C LYS A 323 -9.94 -4.15 22.22
N SER A 324 -10.36 -3.80 21.00
CA SER A 324 -11.64 -4.29 20.46
C SER A 324 -11.65 -5.80 20.26
N THR A 325 -10.48 -6.42 20.12
CA THR A 325 -10.34 -7.84 19.79
C THR A 325 -10.36 -8.73 21.04
N GLU A 326 -9.80 -8.28 22.18
CA GLU A 326 -9.86 -9.01 23.47
C GLU A 326 -11.31 -9.22 23.93
N GLY A 327 -12.18 -8.22 23.74
CA GLY A 327 -13.59 -8.31 24.14
C GLY A 327 -14.49 -9.22 23.29
N GLU A 328 -14.04 -9.66 22.10
CA GLU A 328 -14.75 -10.64 21.27
C GLU A 328 -14.30 -12.08 21.55
N VAL A 329 -13.02 -12.29 21.88
CA VAL A 329 -12.48 -13.62 22.25
C VAL A 329 -13.04 -14.07 23.60
N ASP A 330 -13.15 -13.18 24.58
CA ASP A 330 -13.73 -13.52 25.89
C ASP A 330 -15.22 -13.90 25.79
N LYS A 331 -15.98 -13.28 24.88
CA LYS A 331 -17.40 -13.62 24.66
C LYS A 331 -17.61 -14.93 23.91
N ALA A 332 -16.69 -15.30 23.01
CA ALA A 332 -16.73 -16.59 22.32
C ALA A 332 -16.33 -17.78 23.23
N HIS A 333 -15.67 -17.51 24.36
CA HIS A 333 -15.37 -18.51 25.37
C HIS A 333 -16.45 -18.64 26.47
N GLU A 334 -17.43 -17.73 26.50
CA GLU A 334 -18.56 -17.74 27.45
C GLU A 334 -19.87 -18.34 26.87
N GLU A 335 -19.92 -18.70 25.58
CA GLU A 335 -21.03 -19.42 24.93
C GLU A 335 -20.74 -20.92 24.71
#